data_AF-A0AAQ1G9Z6-F1
#
_entry.id   AF-A0AAQ1G9Z6-F1
#
_cell.length_a   1.000
_cell.length_b   1.000
_cell.length_c   1.000
_cell.angle_alpha   90.00
_cell.angle_beta   90.00
_cell.angle_gamma   90.00
#
_symmetry.space_group_name_H-M   'P 1'
#
loop_
_entity.id
_entity.type
_entity.pdbx_description
1 polymer ?
#
loop_
_entity_poly.entity_id
_entity_poly.type
_entity_poly.pdbx_seq_one_letter_code
_entity_poly.pdbx_strand_id
1 'polypeptide(L)'
;MARTKTTTTEPVDVAPLNEQTLNQLQNTGSALIAEHSEERDLVNQLLGQVQMANSFARFADVVSLTKLKHIKETKMYRALAGKKGVDPHGNEIADVGTFDGFCQALGLSRSKVDEDLANLNAFGEQALNQLSALGVGYRELRQFRKLPDDSRSALIEAAKTGNHEAVEFLAEELIAKHQTEKEQLTKERDDVRQNYEAQGARLADQSRELEDAKVELEKVKRRIQTMPPAEGLKEMRMEVSGMAIEAESLLTNKLRVAFETMVNAGAEAGQDQRAYLANLLRQIELNILAIREDYDLPDNDDPDATDWMAPDALERAQAAIEGN
;
A
#
# COMPACT_ATOMS: atom_id res chain seq x y z
N MET A 1 4.30 -22.03 -113.42
CA MET A 1 4.55 -22.75 -112.15
C MET A 1 3.34 -22.58 -111.25
N ALA A 2 2.95 -23.66 -110.58
CA ALA A 2 1.66 -23.84 -109.93
C ALA A 2 1.46 -22.90 -108.71
N ARG A 3 0.21 -22.47 -108.53
CA ARG A 3 -0.30 -21.89 -107.28
C ARG A 3 -0.37 -23.00 -106.23
N THR A 4 0.40 -22.91 -105.15
CA THR A 4 0.07 -23.56 -103.88
C THR A 4 -0.65 -22.53 -103.00
N LYS A 5 -1.96 -22.72 -102.88
CA LYS A 5 -2.84 -21.94 -102.01
C LYS A 5 -2.64 -22.47 -100.59
N THR A 6 -2.14 -21.63 -99.68
CA THR A 6 -2.11 -21.94 -98.25
C THR A 6 -3.54 -22.21 -97.79
N THR A 7 -3.77 -23.41 -97.26
CA THR A 7 -5.03 -23.84 -96.66
C THR A 7 -5.28 -23.02 -95.41
N THR A 8 -6.30 -22.16 -95.46
CA THR A 8 -6.92 -21.58 -94.28
C THR A 8 -7.48 -22.75 -93.45
N THR A 9 -6.94 -22.96 -92.26
CA THR A 9 -7.54 -23.84 -91.26
C THR A 9 -8.97 -23.34 -90.99
N GLU A 10 -9.96 -24.20 -91.23
CA GLU A 10 -11.35 -23.94 -90.87
C GLU A 10 -11.47 -23.63 -89.37
N PRO A 11 -12.35 -22.71 -88.96
CA PRO A 11 -12.66 -22.55 -87.54
C PRO A 11 -13.16 -23.90 -87.02
N VAL A 12 -12.55 -24.38 -85.93
CA VAL A 12 -13.07 -25.55 -85.22
C VAL A 12 -14.52 -25.21 -84.86
N ASP A 13 -15.45 -25.94 -85.48
CA ASP A 13 -16.88 -25.86 -85.20
C ASP A 13 -17.08 -26.28 -83.75
N VAL A 14 -17.09 -25.29 -82.85
CA VAL A 14 -17.46 -25.52 -81.46
C VAL A 14 -18.93 -25.90 -81.48
N ALA A 15 -19.17 -27.20 -81.26
CA ALA A 15 -20.52 -27.76 -81.19
C ALA A 15 -21.43 -26.81 -80.39
N PRO A 16 -22.64 -26.50 -80.89
CA PRO A 16 -23.52 -25.55 -80.24
C PRO A 16 -23.72 -25.97 -78.78
N LEU A 17 -23.53 -25.02 -77.86
CA LEU A 17 -23.77 -25.23 -76.44
C LEU A 17 -25.14 -25.87 -76.28
N ASN A 18 -25.17 -27.11 -75.80
CA ASN A 18 -26.41 -27.86 -75.73
C ASN A 18 -27.21 -27.32 -74.55
N GLU A 19 -28.11 -26.36 -74.84
CA GLU A 19 -28.91 -25.62 -73.86
C GLU A 19 -29.67 -26.55 -72.91
N GLN A 20 -30.09 -27.72 -73.40
CA GLN A 20 -30.73 -28.74 -72.56
C GLN A 20 -29.79 -29.30 -71.48
N THR A 21 -28.53 -29.55 -71.81
CA THR A 21 -27.54 -30.04 -70.83
C THR A 21 -27.15 -28.95 -69.83
N LEU A 22 -27.10 -27.69 -70.27
CA LEU A 22 -26.83 -26.55 -69.39
C LEU A 22 -27.99 -26.34 -68.40
N ASN A 23 -29.23 -26.38 -68.87
CA ASN A 23 -30.42 -26.27 -68.02
C ASN A 23 -30.53 -27.45 -67.03
N GLN A 24 -30.21 -28.67 -67.47
CA GLN A 24 -30.16 -29.83 -66.57
C GLN A 24 -29.08 -29.67 -65.49
N LEU A 25 -27.88 -29.20 -65.85
CA LEU A 25 -26.80 -28.95 -64.90
C LEU A 25 -27.15 -27.83 -63.91
N GLN A 26 -27.86 -26.81 -64.37
CA GLN A 26 -28.32 -25.70 -63.54
C GLN A 26 -29.42 -26.15 -62.57
N ASN A 27 -30.34 -27.00 -63.02
CA ASN A 27 -31.39 -27.58 -62.17
C ASN A 27 -30.81 -28.56 -61.14
N THR A 28 -29.86 -29.42 -61.51
CA THR A 28 -29.20 -30.33 -60.55
C THR A 28 -28.32 -29.56 -59.57
N GLY A 29 -27.60 -28.53 -60.02
CA GLY A 29 -26.87 -27.61 -59.14
C GLY A 29 -27.80 -26.89 -58.16
N SER A 30 -28.96 -26.43 -58.59
CA SER A 30 -29.95 -25.79 -57.72
C SER A 30 -30.56 -26.75 -56.69
N ALA A 31 -30.80 -28.02 -57.06
CA ALA A 31 -31.29 -29.05 -56.15
C ALA A 31 -30.25 -29.43 -55.09
N LEU A 32 -28.97 -29.57 -55.47
CA LEU A 32 -27.87 -29.80 -54.52
C LEU A 32 -27.66 -28.62 -53.57
N ILE A 33 -27.78 -27.38 -54.07
CA ILE A 33 -27.71 -26.18 -53.22
C ILE A 33 -28.91 -26.13 -52.26
N ALA A 34 -30.11 -26.50 -52.71
CA ALA A 34 -31.30 -26.57 -51.87
C ALA A 34 -31.16 -27.63 -50.77
N GLU A 35 -30.69 -28.84 -51.08
CA GLU A 35 -30.42 -29.90 -50.11
C GLU A 35 -29.38 -29.47 -49.07
N HIS A 36 -28.27 -28.88 -49.51
CA HIS A 36 -27.27 -28.31 -48.60
C HIS A 36 -27.79 -27.10 -47.79
N SER A 37 -28.79 -26.37 -48.29
CA SER A 37 -29.42 -25.29 -47.53
C SER A 37 -30.34 -25.83 -46.44
N GLU A 38 -31.13 -26.88 -46.71
CA GLU A 38 -31.98 -27.53 -45.72
C GLU A 38 -31.17 -28.18 -44.59
N GLU A 39 -30.05 -28.85 -44.93
CA GLU A 39 -29.12 -29.40 -43.93
C GLU A 39 -28.53 -28.29 -43.04
N ARG A 40 -28.11 -27.16 -43.64
CA ARG A 40 -27.57 -26.02 -42.89
C ARG A 40 -28.63 -25.37 -42.00
N ASP A 41 -29.86 -25.25 -42.48
CA ASP A 41 -30.97 -24.69 -41.72
C ASP A 41 -31.32 -25.58 -40.52
N LEU A 42 -31.34 -26.91 -40.70
CA LEU A 42 -31.53 -27.87 -39.61
C LEU A 42 -30.39 -27.77 -38.59
N VAL A 43 -29.13 -27.70 -39.04
CA VAL A 43 -27.98 -27.56 -38.15
C VAL A 43 -28.05 -26.23 -37.37
N ASN A 44 -28.45 -25.13 -38.00
CA ASN A 44 -28.64 -23.85 -37.33
C ASN A 44 -29.76 -23.91 -36.27
N GLN A 45 -30.87 -24.62 -36.58
CA GLN A 45 -31.94 -24.83 -35.61
C GLN A 45 -31.48 -25.67 -34.42
N LEU A 46 -30.76 -26.79 -34.66
CA LEU A 46 -30.20 -27.63 -33.61
C LEU A 46 -29.17 -26.88 -32.77
N LEU A 47 -28.33 -26.06 -33.40
CA LEU A 47 -27.38 -25.17 -32.71
C LEU A 47 -28.13 -24.21 -31.77
N GLY A 48 -29.20 -23.58 -32.26
CA GLY A 48 -30.06 -22.72 -31.44
C GLY A 48 -30.70 -23.46 -30.26
N GLN A 49 -31.16 -24.70 -30.46
CA GLN A 49 -31.71 -25.54 -29.38
C GLN A 49 -30.66 -25.88 -28.32
N VAL A 50 -29.43 -26.22 -28.74
CA VAL A 50 -28.31 -26.49 -27.83
C VAL A 50 -27.92 -25.23 -27.05
N GLN A 51 -27.84 -24.08 -27.72
CA GLN A 51 -27.57 -22.79 -27.06
C GLN A 51 -28.65 -22.42 -26.04
N MET A 52 -29.92 -22.68 -26.36
CA MET A 52 -31.05 -22.49 -25.44
C MET A 52 -30.94 -23.43 -24.24
N ALA A 53 -30.68 -24.72 -24.46
CA ALA A 53 -30.50 -25.71 -23.39
C ALA A 53 -29.36 -25.33 -22.44
N ASN A 54 -28.21 -24.90 -22.97
CA ASN A 54 -27.08 -24.43 -22.16
C ASN A 54 -27.42 -23.16 -21.37
N SER A 55 -28.25 -22.27 -21.91
CA SER A 55 -28.71 -21.07 -21.20
C SER A 55 -29.65 -21.40 -20.06
N PHE A 56 -30.56 -22.35 -20.26
CA PHE A 56 -31.41 -22.86 -19.18
C PHE A 56 -30.60 -23.55 -18.08
N ALA A 57 -29.60 -24.37 -18.45
CA ALA A 57 -28.74 -25.05 -17.48
C ALA A 57 -28.03 -24.02 -16.57
N ARG A 58 -27.38 -23.01 -17.16
CA ARG A 58 -26.71 -21.93 -16.42
C ARG A 58 -27.67 -21.16 -15.50
N PHE A 59 -28.87 -20.84 -15.99
CA PHE A 59 -29.89 -20.20 -15.16
C PHE A 59 -30.32 -21.09 -13.99
N ALA A 60 -30.57 -22.38 -14.24
CA ALA A 60 -30.94 -23.33 -13.21
C ALA A 60 -29.83 -23.49 -12.16
N ASP A 61 -28.56 -23.50 -12.58
CA ASP A 61 -27.40 -23.54 -11.69
C ASP A 61 -27.39 -22.33 -10.75
N VAL A 62 -27.56 -21.11 -11.27
CA VAL A 62 -27.57 -19.89 -10.43
C VAL A 62 -28.76 -19.86 -9.45
N VAL A 63 -29.93 -20.32 -9.89
CA VAL A 63 -31.10 -20.48 -9.00
C VAL A 63 -30.81 -21.51 -7.92
N SER A 64 -30.21 -22.66 -8.28
CA SER A 64 -29.84 -23.71 -7.33
C SER A 64 -28.84 -23.18 -6.28
N LEU A 65 -27.84 -22.40 -6.70
CA LEU A 65 -26.88 -21.75 -5.82
C LEU A 65 -27.53 -20.76 -4.87
N THR A 66 -28.51 -19.98 -5.35
CA THR A 66 -29.27 -19.05 -4.51
C THR A 66 -30.07 -19.79 -3.43
N LYS A 67 -30.66 -20.96 -3.76
CA LYS A 67 -31.31 -21.82 -2.76
C LYS A 67 -30.29 -22.44 -1.79
N LEU A 68 -29.15 -22.91 -2.28
CA LEU A 68 -28.08 -23.45 -1.45
C LEU A 68 -27.53 -22.39 -0.48
N LYS A 69 -27.38 -21.14 -0.93
CA LYS A 69 -27.01 -20.00 -0.10
C LYS A 69 -27.99 -19.85 1.06
N HIS A 70 -29.28 -19.78 0.74
CA HIS A 70 -30.33 -19.65 1.74
C HIS A 70 -30.34 -20.84 2.73
N ILE A 71 -30.23 -22.07 2.24
CA ILE A 71 -30.15 -23.28 3.08
C ILE A 71 -28.95 -23.24 4.02
N LYS A 72 -27.80 -22.78 3.53
CA LYS A 72 -26.56 -22.68 4.31
C LYS A 72 -26.66 -21.62 5.39
N GLU A 73 -27.17 -20.43 5.06
CA GLU A 73 -27.32 -19.29 5.99
C GLU A 73 -28.33 -19.59 7.10
N THR A 74 -29.48 -20.17 6.74
CA THR A 74 -30.54 -20.56 7.70
C THR A 74 -30.23 -21.85 8.45
N LYS A 75 -29.21 -22.60 8.00
CA LYS A 75 -28.86 -23.94 8.50
C LYS A 75 -30.01 -24.95 8.41
N MET A 76 -30.93 -24.79 7.44
CA MET A 76 -32.09 -25.68 7.25
C MET A 76 -31.70 -27.16 7.07
N TYR A 77 -30.51 -27.43 6.53
CA TYR A 77 -29.98 -28.78 6.39
C TYR A 77 -29.94 -29.55 7.73
N ARG A 78 -29.83 -28.85 8.88
CA ARG A 78 -29.85 -29.46 10.22
C ARG A 78 -31.18 -30.15 10.56
N ALA A 79 -32.27 -29.85 9.85
CA ALA A 79 -33.53 -30.59 10.01
C ALA A 79 -33.40 -32.08 9.64
N LEU A 80 -32.32 -32.45 8.96
CA LEU A 80 -31.98 -33.82 8.58
C LEU A 80 -30.90 -34.45 9.48
N ALA A 81 -30.57 -33.83 10.62
CA ALA A 81 -29.56 -34.34 11.55
C ALA A 81 -29.85 -35.78 12.02
N GLY A 82 -28.82 -36.61 11.95
CA GLY A 82 -28.87 -38.03 12.32
C GLY A 82 -29.50 -38.94 11.27
N LYS A 83 -29.90 -38.41 10.10
CA LYS A 83 -30.41 -39.23 8.99
C LYS A 83 -29.24 -39.66 8.10
N LYS A 84 -29.16 -40.97 7.83
CA LYS A 84 -28.31 -41.51 6.78
C LYS A 84 -28.89 -41.21 5.41
N GLY A 85 -28.01 -41.07 4.41
CA GLY A 85 -28.39 -40.86 3.01
C GLY A 85 -27.52 -41.69 2.07
N VAL A 86 -27.78 -41.56 0.79
CA VAL A 86 -26.96 -42.14 -0.28
C VAL A 86 -26.74 -41.07 -1.33
N ASP A 87 -25.52 -40.93 -1.82
CA ASP A 87 -25.21 -40.01 -2.91
C ASP A 87 -25.71 -40.56 -4.27
N PRO A 88 -25.69 -39.75 -5.36
CA PRO A 88 -26.07 -40.23 -6.69
C PRO A 88 -25.21 -41.38 -7.25
N HIS A 89 -24.07 -41.69 -6.63
CA HIS A 89 -23.14 -42.75 -7.02
C HIS A 89 -23.31 -44.03 -6.18
N GLY A 90 -24.22 -44.04 -5.20
CA GLY A 90 -24.48 -45.19 -4.33
C GLY A 90 -23.63 -45.25 -3.06
N ASN A 91 -22.85 -44.21 -2.74
CA ASN A 91 -22.06 -44.16 -1.51
C ASN A 91 -22.92 -43.75 -0.31
N GLU A 92 -22.73 -44.42 0.83
CA GLU A 92 -23.44 -44.09 2.07
C GLU A 92 -22.95 -42.76 2.67
N ILE A 93 -23.91 -41.92 3.06
CA ILE A 93 -23.70 -40.67 3.78
C ILE A 93 -24.10 -40.89 5.24
N ALA A 94 -23.13 -40.75 6.15
CA ALA A 94 -23.34 -41.01 7.57
C ALA A 94 -24.36 -40.06 8.22
N ASP A 95 -24.33 -38.77 7.86
CA ASP A 95 -25.27 -37.76 8.35
C ASP A 95 -25.52 -36.65 7.32
N VAL A 96 -26.72 -36.67 6.74
CA VAL A 96 -27.20 -35.65 5.78
C VAL A 96 -27.48 -34.31 6.47
N GLY A 97 -27.59 -34.27 7.80
CA GLY A 97 -27.76 -33.03 8.55
C GLY A 97 -26.49 -32.21 8.77
N THR A 98 -25.36 -32.65 8.22
CA THR A 98 -24.18 -31.80 8.03
C THR A 98 -24.25 -31.10 6.68
N PHE A 99 -23.67 -29.90 6.56
CA PHE A 99 -23.68 -29.20 5.27
C PHE A 99 -22.94 -29.99 4.19
N ASP A 100 -21.87 -30.69 4.57
CA ASP A 100 -21.12 -31.57 3.68
C ASP A 100 -21.96 -32.78 3.21
N GLY A 101 -22.61 -33.48 4.13
CA GLY A 101 -23.52 -34.58 3.80
C GLY A 101 -24.72 -34.14 2.97
N PHE A 102 -25.24 -32.93 3.20
CA PHE A 102 -26.29 -32.35 2.38
C PHE A 102 -25.82 -32.08 0.95
N CYS A 103 -24.61 -31.52 0.76
CA CYS A 103 -24.02 -31.34 -0.56
C CYS A 103 -23.79 -32.69 -1.27
N GLN A 104 -23.25 -33.69 -0.57
CA GLN A 104 -23.04 -35.03 -1.10
C GLN A 104 -24.34 -35.69 -1.56
N ALA A 105 -25.43 -35.54 -0.78
CA ALA A 105 -26.75 -36.04 -1.15
C ALA A 105 -27.28 -35.43 -2.46
N LEU A 106 -26.85 -34.21 -2.79
CA LEU A 106 -27.17 -33.53 -4.06
C LEU A 106 -26.18 -33.88 -5.19
N GLY A 107 -25.18 -34.73 -4.95
CA GLY A 107 -24.11 -35.04 -5.92
C GLY A 107 -23.08 -33.93 -6.09
N LEU A 108 -22.98 -33.01 -5.12
CA LEU A 108 -22.08 -31.87 -5.15
C LEU A 108 -21.00 -32.02 -4.08
N SER A 109 -19.79 -31.55 -4.36
CA SER A 109 -18.77 -31.43 -3.33
C SER A 109 -18.95 -30.13 -2.56
N ARG A 110 -18.79 -30.18 -1.24
CA ARG A 110 -18.86 -28.98 -0.40
C ARG A 110 -17.87 -27.90 -0.85
N SER A 111 -16.66 -28.29 -1.22
CA SER A 111 -15.63 -27.35 -1.70
C SER A 111 -16.10 -26.58 -2.93
N LYS A 112 -16.71 -27.27 -3.90
CA LYS A 112 -17.27 -26.64 -5.10
C LYS A 112 -18.42 -25.69 -4.73
N VAL A 113 -19.37 -26.14 -3.91
CA VAL A 113 -20.49 -25.31 -3.47
C VAL A 113 -20.00 -24.07 -2.72
N ASP A 114 -19.01 -24.21 -1.84
CA ASP A 114 -18.43 -23.09 -1.10
C ASP A 114 -17.76 -22.08 -2.05
N GLU A 115 -17.08 -22.55 -3.09
CA GLU A 115 -16.50 -21.70 -4.13
C GLU A 115 -17.58 -20.98 -4.96
N ASP A 116 -18.61 -21.70 -5.39
CA ASP A 116 -19.71 -21.15 -6.17
C ASP A 116 -20.50 -20.10 -5.38
N LEU A 117 -20.72 -20.34 -4.09
CA LEU A 117 -21.32 -19.37 -3.17
C LEU A 117 -20.44 -18.14 -2.98
N ALA A 118 -19.11 -18.31 -2.92
CA ALA A 118 -18.18 -17.19 -2.84
C ALA A 118 -18.23 -16.32 -4.12
N ASN A 119 -18.33 -16.95 -5.29
CA ASN A 119 -18.51 -16.24 -6.56
C ASN A 119 -19.87 -15.53 -6.61
N LEU A 120 -20.95 -16.21 -6.22
CA LEU A 120 -22.29 -15.61 -6.14
C LEU A 120 -22.33 -14.40 -5.21
N ASN A 121 -21.65 -14.46 -4.06
CA ASN A 121 -21.56 -13.33 -3.13
C ASN A 121 -20.72 -12.18 -3.67
N ALA A 122 -19.66 -12.47 -4.42
CA ALA A 122 -18.74 -11.46 -4.94
C ALA A 122 -19.33 -10.67 -6.12
N PHE A 123 -20.08 -11.34 -7.01
CA PHE A 123 -20.57 -10.75 -8.27
C PHE A 123 -22.09 -10.55 -8.31
N GLY A 124 -22.86 -11.34 -7.56
CA GLY A 124 -24.32 -11.40 -7.67
C GLY A 124 -24.80 -12.34 -8.77
N GLU A 125 -26.09 -12.68 -8.75
CA GLU A 125 -26.73 -13.66 -9.65
C GLU A 125 -26.65 -13.26 -11.13
N GLN A 126 -27.03 -12.03 -11.47
CA GLN A 126 -27.06 -11.58 -12.86
C GLN A 126 -25.67 -11.54 -13.49
N ALA A 127 -24.70 -10.98 -12.76
CA ALA A 127 -23.34 -10.86 -13.24
C ALA A 127 -22.66 -12.22 -13.36
N LEU A 128 -22.86 -13.13 -12.39
CA LEU A 128 -22.29 -14.47 -12.46
C LEU A 128 -22.83 -15.25 -13.66
N ASN A 129 -24.13 -15.12 -13.96
CA ASN A 129 -24.73 -15.75 -15.14
C ASN A 129 -24.14 -15.17 -16.44
N GLN A 130 -23.94 -13.85 -16.51
CA GLN A 130 -23.32 -13.20 -17.67
C GLN A 130 -21.85 -13.60 -17.84
N LEU A 131 -21.06 -13.59 -16.77
CA LEU A 131 -19.66 -14.02 -16.81
C LEU A 131 -19.54 -15.48 -17.24
N SER A 132 -20.39 -16.37 -16.70
CA SER A 132 -20.49 -17.76 -17.17
C SER A 132 -20.92 -17.84 -18.64
N ALA A 133 -21.80 -16.94 -19.09
CA ALA A 133 -22.25 -16.90 -20.46
C ALA A 133 -21.18 -16.45 -21.46
N LEU A 134 -20.29 -15.57 -21.01
CA LEU A 134 -19.10 -15.13 -21.74
C LEU A 134 -17.98 -16.18 -21.72
N GLY A 135 -18.14 -17.29 -21.00
CA GLY A 135 -17.13 -18.34 -20.92
C GLY A 135 -16.03 -18.08 -19.88
N VAL A 136 -16.22 -17.11 -18.98
CA VAL A 136 -15.26 -16.81 -17.92
C VAL A 136 -15.12 -18.01 -16.99
N GLY A 137 -13.90 -18.53 -16.87
CA GLY A 137 -13.59 -19.72 -16.11
C GLY A 137 -13.43 -19.47 -14.60
N TYR A 138 -13.40 -20.54 -13.81
CA TYR A 138 -13.14 -20.45 -12.36
C TYR A 138 -11.81 -19.79 -12.02
N ARG A 139 -10.79 -19.92 -12.87
CA ARG A 139 -9.48 -19.29 -12.64
C ARG A 139 -9.61 -17.76 -12.67
N GLU A 140 -10.30 -17.23 -13.67
CA GLU A 140 -10.58 -15.79 -13.79
C GLU A 140 -11.48 -15.31 -12.67
N LEU A 141 -12.58 -16.02 -12.36
CA LEU A 141 -13.48 -15.63 -11.25
C LEU A 141 -12.73 -15.51 -9.91
N ARG A 142 -11.77 -16.41 -9.64
CA ARG A 142 -10.90 -16.30 -8.46
C ARG A 142 -10.02 -15.05 -8.48
N GLN A 143 -9.53 -14.63 -9.64
CA GLN A 143 -8.74 -13.41 -9.78
C GLN A 143 -9.64 -12.17 -9.63
N PHE A 144 -10.80 -12.16 -10.28
CA PHE A 144 -11.74 -11.04 -10.24
C PHE A 144 -12.28 -10.80 -8.83
N ARG A 145 -12.45 -11.85 -8.03
CA ARG A 145 -12.84 -11.75 -6.62
C ARG A 145 -11.76 -11.08 -5.75
N LYS A 146 -10.49 -11.12 -6.15
CA LYS A 146 -9.40 -10.45 -5.41
C LYS A 146 -9.31 -8.96 -5.73
N LEU A 147 -10.00 -8.49 -6.77
CA LEU A 147 -10.02 -7.07 -7.12
C LEU A 147 -10.83 -6.27 -6.09
N PRO A 148 -10.47 -5.00 -5.86
CA PRO A 148 -11.29 -4.07 -5.07
C PRO A 148 -12.71 -3.94 -5.61
N ASP A 149 -13.63 -3.52 -4.76
CA ASP A 149 -15.06 -3.52 -5.09
C ASP A 149 -15.38 -2.59 -6.27
N ASP A 150 -14.69 -1.46 -6.41
CA ASP A 150 -14.83 -0.54 -7.56
C ASP A 150 -14.39 -1.16 -8.89
N SER A 151 -13.30 -1.92 -8.87
CA SER A 151 -12.82 -2.62 -10.07
C SER A 151 -13.70 -3.81 -10.41
N ARG A 152 -14.24 -4.48 -9.39
CA ARG A 152 -15.20 -5.57 -9.58
C ARG A 152 -16.52 -5.08 -10.15
N SER A 153 -17.02 -3.92 -9.70
CA SER A 153 -18.26 -3.34 -10.22
C SER A 153 -18.11 -2.91 -11.69
N ALA A 154 -16.96 -2.35 -12.08
CA ALA A 154 -16.64 -2.05 -13.47
C ALA A 154 -16.65 -3.32 -14.34
N LEU A 155 -16.10 -4.44 -13.86
CA LEU A 155 -16.16 -5.72 -14.57
C LEU A 155 -17.59 -6.27 -14.69
N ILE A 156 -18.41 -6.11 -13.66
CA ILE A 156 -19.83 -6.51 -13.68
C ILE A 156 -20.59 -5.68 -14.72
N GLU A 157 -20.32 -4.39 -14.83
CA GLU A 157 -20.94 -3.52 -15.83
C GLU A 157 -20.49 -3.88 -17.25
N ALA A 158 -19.19 -4.14 -17.44
CA ALA A 158 -18.67 -4.62 -18.71
C ALA A 158 -19.29 -5.97 -19.11
N ALA A 159 -19.50 -6.89 -18.17
CA ALA A 159 -20.14 -8.18 -18.43
C ALA A 159 -21.59 -8.04 -18.97
N LYS A 160 -22.30 -6.97 -18.60
CA LYS A 160 -23.64 -6.68 -19.15
C LYS A 160 -23.63 -6.33 -20.63
N THR A 161 -22.50 -5.84 -21.14
CA THR A 161 -22.35 -5.48 -22.58
C THR A 161 -22.24 -6.71 -23.48
N GLY A 162 -21.99 -7.90 -22.90
CA GLY A 162 -21.98 -9.15 -23.66
C GLY A 162 -20.73 -9.40 -24.49
N ASN A 163 -19.66 -8.60 -24.31
CA ASN A 163 -18.39 -8.80 -25.02
C ASN A 163 -17.32 -9.42 -24.10
N HIS A 164 -16.95 -10.67 -24.39
CA HIS A 164 -15.95 -11.42 -23.61
C HIS A 164 -14.55 -10.78 -23.70
N GLU A 165 -14.11 -10.43 -24.90
CA GLU A 165 -12.77 -9.86 -25.13
C GLU A 165 -12.60 -8.53 -24.41
N ALA A 166 -13.66 -7.71 -24.38
CA ALA A 166 -13.65 -6.45 -23.64
C ALA A 166 -13.54 -6.66 -22.13
N VAL A 167 -14.25 -7.65 -21.58
CA VAL A 167 -14.17 -7.98 -20.15
C VAL A 167 -12.80 -8.54 -19.78
N GLU A 168 -12.24 -9.40 -20.61
CA GLU A 168 -10.91 -9.98 -20.40
C GLU A 168 -9.83 -8.89 -20.41
N PHE A 169 -9.83 -8.04 -21.43
CA PHE A 169 -8.87 -6.93 -21.53
C PHE A 169 -8.95 -5.97 -20.34
N LEU A 170 -10.17 -5.56 -19.95
CA LEU A 170 -10.37 -4.70 -18.79
C LEU A 170 -9.91 -5.37 -17.50
N ALA A 171 -10.15 -6.67 -17.35
CA ALA A 171 -9.72 -7.40 -16.17
C ALA A 171 -8.20 -7.50 -16.10
N GLU A 172 -7.52 -7.78 -17.21
CA GLU A 172 -6.06 -7.82 -17.27
C GLU A 172 -5.45 -6.46 -16.90
N GLU A 173 -5.98 -5.36 -17.45
CA GLU A 173 -5.52 -4.01 -17.15
C GLU A 173 -5.69 -3.68 -15.65
N LEU A 174 -6.87 -3.99 -15.09
CA LEU A 174 -7.15 -3.75 -13.68
C LEU A 174 -6.26 -4.62 -12.79
N ILE A 175 -6.09 -5.90 -13.09
CA ILE A 175 -5.23 -6.80 -12.33
C ILE A 175 -3.78 -6.32 -12.35
N ALA A 176 -3.27 -5.88 -13.51
CA ALA A 176 -1.92 -5.36 -13.64
C ALA A 176 -1.72 -4.09 -12.79
N LYS A 177 -2.67 -3.13 -12.88
CA LYS A 177 -2.66 -1.91 -12.06
C LYS A 177 -2.70 -2.22 -10.55
N HIS A 178 -3.56 -3.15 -10.13
CA HIS A 178 -3.65 -3.53 -8.73
C HIS A 178 -2.39 -4.23 -8.22
N GLN A 179 -1.72 -5.01 -9.05
CA GLN A 179 -0.44 -5.64 -8.68
C GLN A 179 0.64 -4.59 -8.48
N THR A 180 0.77 -3.62 -9.40
CA THR A 180 1.78 -2.56 -9.29
C THR A 180 1.51 -1.63 -8.11
N GLU A 181 0.26 -1.22 -7.88
CA GLU A 181 -0.13 -0.41 -6.73
C GLU A 181 0.15 -1.15 -5.41
N LYS A 182 -0.19 -2.44 -5.34
CA LYS A 182 0.09 -3.25 -4.16
C LYS A 182 1.58 -3.36 -3.88
N GLU A 183 2.40 -3.58 -4.92
CA GLU A 183 3.86 -3.62 -4.77
C GLU A 183 4.41 -2.28 -4.27
N GLN A 184 3.94 -1.16 -4.82
CA GLN A 184 4.34 0.18 -4.39
C GLN A 184 3.96 0.43 -2.92
N LEU A 185 2.71 0.16 -2.54
CA LEU A 185 2.25 0.31 -1.16
C LEU A 185 3.00 -0.61 -0.19
N THR A 186 3.35 -1.83 -0.61
CA THR A 186 4.16 -2.71 0.25
C THR A 186 5.57 -2.15 0.48
N LYS A 187 6.20 -1.61 -0.56
CA LYS A 187 7.51 -0.95 -0.45
C LYS A 187 7.43 0.28 0.45
N GLU A 188 6.47 1.15 0.23
CA GLU A 188 6.27 2.35 1.06
C GLU A 188 6.01 1.98 2.53
N ARG A 189 5.20 0.94 2.79
CA ARG A 189 4.95 0.44 4.14
C ARG A 189 6.22 -0.12 4.79
N ASP A 190 7.04 -0.85 4.04
CA ASP A 190 8.33 -1.35 4.53
C ASP A 190 9.32 -0.20 4.81
N ASP A 191 9.39 0.80 3.93
CA ASP A 191 10.25 1.98 4.10
C ASP A 191 9.83 2.82 5.32
N VAL A 192 8.53 3.09 5.46
CA VAL A 192 7.98 3.80 6.63
C VAL A 192 8.25 3.04 7.92
N ARG A 193 8.11 1.70 7.89
CA ARG A 193 8.41 0.87 9.06
C ARG A 193 9.89 0.92 9.44
N GLN A 194 10.79 0.81 8.46
CA GLN A 194 12.23 0.91 8.71
C GLN A 194 12.60 2.29 9.24
N ASN A 195 12.03 3.36 8.67
CA ASN A 195 12.24 4.72 9.16
C ASN A 195 11.72 4.92 10.59
N TYR A 196 10.58 4.33 10.93
CA TYR A 196 10.02 4.37 12.27
C TYR A 196 10.91 3.61 13.27
N GLU A 197 11.36 2.40 12.93
CA GLU A 197 12.28 1.61 13.75
C GLU A 197 13.61 2.35 13.98
N ALA A 198 14.17 2.98 12.93
CA ALA A 198 15.38 3.79 13.03
C ALA A 198 15.19 5.05 13.88
N GLN A 199 14.02 5.72 13.80
CA GLN A 199 13.70 6.84 14.69
C GLN A 199 13.55 6.38 16.14
N GLY A 200 12.89 5.25 16.38
CA GLY A 200 12.77 4.67 17.71
C GLY A 200 14.13 4.33 18.35
N ALA A 201 15.05 3.77 17.57
CA ALA A 201 16.42 3.51 18.03
C ALA A 201 17.15 4.80 18.43
N ARG A 202 17.12 5.84 17.57
CA ARG A 202 17.74 7.13 17.88
C ARG A 202 17.16 7.79 19.12
N LEU A 203 15.84 7.73 19.30
CA LEU A 203 15.18 8.26 20.50
C LEU A 203 15.59 7.49 21.76
N ALA A 204 15.77 6.17 21.67
CA ALA A 204 16.25 5.36 22.77
C ALA A 204 17.70 5.71 23.14
N ASP A 205 18.58 5.89 22.15
CA ASP A 205 19.97 6.28 22.36
C ASP A 205 20.05 7.69 22.99
N GLN A 206 19.30 8.67 22.47
CA GLN A 206 19.22 10.02 23.05
C GLN A 206 18.65 10.01 24.48
N SER A 207 17.68 9.15 24.76
CA SER A 207 17.12 9.04 26.11
C SER A 207 18.15 8.50 27.10
N ARG A 208 18.98 7.53 26.70
CA ARG A 208 20.09 7.03 27.50
C ARG A 208 21.14 8.11 27.76
N GLU A 209 21.55 8.84 26.72
CA GLU A 209 22.50 9.95 26.86
C GLU A 209 21.99 11.03 27.84
N LEU A 210 20.69 11.35 27.79
CA LEU A 210 20.07 12.28 28.73
C LEU A 210 20.01 11.74 30.17
N GLU A 211 19.76 10.45 30.35
CA GLU A 211 19.81 9.81 31.68
C GLU A 211 21.23 9.81 32.23
N ASP A 212 22.22 9.45 31.43
CA ASP A 212 23.63 9.47 31.83
C ASP A 212 24.09 10.89 32.21
N ALA A 213 23.73 11.90 31.41
CA ALA A 213 24.04 13.30 31.72
C ALA A 213 23.38 13.77 33.02
N LYS A 214 22.14 13.34 33.32
CA LYS A 214 21.48 13.64 34.60
C LYS A 214 22.20 12.99 35.77
N VAL A 215 22.63 11.74 35.63
CA VAL A 215 23.37 11.03 36.68
C VAL A 215 24.70 11.72 36.98
N GLU A 216 25.45 12.14 35.95
CA GLU A 216 26.69 12.90 36.15
C GLU A 216 26.44 14.25 36.84
N LEU A 217 25.39 14.96 36.45
CA LEU A 217 24.99 16.21 37.10
C LEU A 217 24.64 15.99 38.59
N GLU A 218 23.95 14.91 38.93
CA GLU A 218 23.68 14.54 40.32
C GLU A 218 24.94 14.17 41.11
N LYS A 219 25.90 13.45 40.50
CA LYS A 219 27.18 13.12 41.13
C LYS A 219 27.98 14.38 41.45
N VAL A 220 28.07 15.32 40.52
CA VAL A 220 28.73 16.62 40.71
C VAL A 220 28.08 17.36 41.88
N LYS A 221 26.74 17.47 41.89
CA LYS A 221 26.00 18.08 43.01
C LYS A 221 26.30 17.44 44.36
N ARG A 222 26.36 16.10 44.43
CA ARG A 222 26.65 15.39 45.69
C ARG A 222 28.10 15.61 46.15
N ARG A 223 29.07 15.60 45.23
CA ARG A 223 30.49 15.87 45.55
C ARG A 223 30.67 17.25 46.16
N ILE A 224 29.98 18.25 45.60
CA ILE A 224 29.96 19.63 46.11
C ILE A 224 29.44 19.70 47.55
N GLN A 225 28.45 18.87 47.92
CA GLN A 225 27.86 18.89 49.27
C GLN A 225 28.71 18.21 50.35
N THR A 226 29.65 17.33 50.00
CA THR A 226 30.35 16.46 50.98
C THR A 226 31.78 16.89 51.35
N MET A 227 32.32 17.97 50.79
CA MET A 227 33.71 18.42 51.05
C MET A 227 33.85 19.38 52.25
N PRO A 228 34.99 19.38 52.97
CA PRO A 228 35.27 20.35 54.04
C PRO A 228 35.21 21.80 53.54
N PRO A 229 34.69 22.77 54.33
CA PRO A 229 34.30 24.09 53.84
C PRO A 229 35.39 24.88 53.11
N ALA A 230 36.66 24.79 53.54
CA ALA A 230 37.76 25.59 53.00
C ALA A 230 38.34 25.04 51.67
N GLU A 231 38.50 23.73 51.55
CA GLU A 231 38.96 23.09 50.30
C GLU A 231 37.83 22.99 49.27
N GLY A 232 36.59 22.76 49.72
CA GLY A 232 35.39 22.79 48.88
C GLY A 232 35.16 24.16 48.24
N LEU A 233 35.42 25.27 48.94
CA LEU A 233 35.36 26.62 48.37
C LEU A 233 36.41 26.84 47.27
N LYS A 234 37.62 26.28 47.41
CA LYS A 234 38.68 26.42 46.40
C LYS A 234 38.37 25.61 45.15
N GLU A 235 37.94 24.35 45.29
CA GLU A 235 37.50 23.54 44.14
C GLU A 235 36.26 24.14 43.48
N MET A 236 35.27 24.61 44.25
CA MET A 236 34.08 25.28 43.73
C MET A 236 34.43 26.55 42.95
N ARG A 237 35.40 27.36 43.41
CA ARG A 237 35.90 28.50 42.65
C ARG A 237 36.53 28.07 41.33
N MET A 238 37.32 26.99 41.30
CA MET A 238 37.89 26.49 40.05
C MET A 238 36.81 25.97 39.09
N GLU A 239 35.80 25.27 39.58
CA GLU A 239 34.67 24.79 38.77
C GLU A 239 33.80 25.94 38.24
N VAL A 240 33.44 26.91 39.08
CA VAL A 240 32.67 28.10 38.68
C VAL A 240 33.46 28.93 37.67
N SER A 241 34.77 29.13 37.89
CA SER A 241 35.63 29.79 36.90
C SER A 241 35.69 29.00 35.59
N GLY A 242 35.74 27.67 35.64
CA GLY A 242 35.67 26.83 34.44
C GLY A 242 34.37 26.99 33.66
N MET A 243 33.23 26.99 34.36
CA MET A 243 31.91 27.23 33.76
C MET A 243 31.78 28.65 33.17
N ALA A 244 32.35 29.65 33.84
CA ALA A 244 32.38 31.03 33.35
C ALA A 244 33.21 31.15 32.06
N ILE A 245 34.40 30.53 32.01
CA ILE A 245 35.25 30.47 30.81
C ILE A 245 34.53 29.73 29.68
N GLU A 246 33.82 28.63 29.98
CA GLU A 246 33.05 27.91 28.97
C GLU A 246 31.92 28.78 28.40
N ALA A 247 31.16 29.47 29.26
CA ALA A 247 30.11 30.40 28.85
C ALA A 247 30.68 31.54 28.00
N GLU A 248 31.82 32.11 28.38
CA GLU A 248 32.54 33.11 27.59
C GLU A 248 32.95 32.55 26.23
N SER A 249 33.48 31.32 26.19
CA SER A 249 33.88 30.67 24.93
C SER A 249 32.69 30.44 23.98
N LEU A 250 31.50 30.13 24.53
CA LEU A 250 30.28 29.97 23.75
C LEU A 250 29.83 31.30 23.14
N LEU A 251 29.87 32.37 23.92
CA LEU A 251 29.51 33.72 23.47
C LEU A 251 30.51 34.27 22.44
N THR A 252 31.81 34.07 22.66
CA THR A 252 32.87 34.65 21.82
C THR A 252 33.13 33.83 20.56
N ASN A 253 33.11 32.49 20.63
CA ASN A 253 33.42 31.64 19.49
C ASN A 253 32.15 31.21 18.73
N LYS A 254 31.22 30.50 19.39
CA LYS A 254 30.06 29.91 18.69
C LYS A 254 29.03 30.95 18.29
N LEU A 255 28.63 31.83 19.21
CA LEU A 255 27.60 32.83 18.96
C LEU A 255 28.07 33.86 17.91
N ARG A 256 29.33 34.31 17.99
CA ARG A 256 29.91 35.22 16.99
C ARG A 256 29.93 34.60 15.59
N VAL A 257 30.36 33.34 15.46
CA VAL A 257 30.35 32.64 14.16
C VAL A 257 28.93 32.47 13.63
N ALA A 258 27.97 32.09 14.49
CA ALA A 258 26.55 31.99 14.10
C ALA A 258 25.95 33.33 13.67
N PHE A 259 26.33 34.43 14.33
CA PHE A 259 25.90 35.78 13.95
C PHE A 259 26.51 36.20 12.62
N GLU A 260 27.78 35.89 12.39
CA GLU A 260 28.46 36.17 11.12
C GLU A 260 27.83 35.39 9.95
N THR A 261 27.55 34.09 10.12
CA THR A 261 26.88 33.30 9.08
C THR A 261 25.47 33.81 8.78
N MET A 262 24.71 34.19 9.81
CA MET A 262 23.37 34.77 9.65
C MET A 262 23.39 36.14 8.96
N VAL A 263 24.37 37.00 9.26
CA VAL A 263 24.54 38.28 8.58
C VAL A 263 24.91 38.08 7.12
N ASN A 264 25.80 37.13 6.81
CA ASN A 264 26.21 36.83 5.44
C ASN A 264 25.04 36.25 4.62
N ALA A 265 24.30 35.27 5.17
CA ALA A 265 23.12 34.70 4.51
C ALA A 265 21.99 35.75 4.33
N GLY A 266 21.81 36.64 5.30
CA GLY A 266 20.87 37.76 5.21
C GLY A 266 21.24 38.76 4.12
N ALA A 267 22.54 39.05 3.96
CA ALA A 267 23.03 39.93 2.89
C ALA A 267 22.80 39.33 1.49
N GLU A 268 22.97 38.02 1.31
CA GLU A 268 22.65 37.32 0.06
C GLU A 268 21.15 37.34 -0.26
N ALA A 269 20.28 37.29 0.77
CA ALA A 269 18.82 37.34 0.64
C ALA A 269 18.24 38.77 0.63
N GLY A 270 19.08 39.81 0.76
CA GLY A 270 18.66 41.22 0.82
C GLY A 270 17.90 41.63 2.09
N GLN A 271 18.03 40.88 3.18
CA GLN A 271 17.35 41.14 4.46
C GLN A 271 18.35 41.48 5.57
N ASP A 272 18.15 42.61 6.26
CA ASP A 272 18.98 42.97 7.41
C ASP A 272 18.56 42.21 8.67
N GLN A 273 19.38 41.25 9.09
CA GLN A 273 19.15 40.42 10.28
C GLN A 273 19.66 41.08 11.58
N ARG A 274 20.29 42.26 11.52
CA ARG A 274 20.92 42.91 12.69
C ARG A 274 19.94 43.19 13.82
N ALA A 275 18.70 43.56 13.51
CA ALA A 275 17.66 43.81 14.52
C ALA A 275 17.28 42.55 15.31
N TYR A 276 17.20 41.40 14.64
CA TYR A 276 16.94 40.11 15.27
C TYR A 276 18.12 39.70 16.18
N LEU A 277 19.35 39.84 15.68
CA LEU A 277 20.56 39.54 16.45
C LEU A 277 20.68 40.44 17.70
N ALA A 278 20.35 41.73 17.57
CA ALA A 278 20.32 42.67 18.69
C ALA A 278 19.33 42.24 19.78
N ASN A 279 18.16 41.72 19.40
CA ASN A 279 17.18 41.22 20.37
C ASN A 279 17.66 39.96 21.11
N LEU A 280 18.34 39.05 20.42
CA LEU A 280 18.95 37.87 21.06
C LEU A 280 20.04 38.28 22.06
N LEU A 281 20.90 39.23 21.68
CA LEU A 281 21.93 39.73 22.59
C LEU A 281 21.31 40.43 23.81
N ARG A 282 20.24 41.20 23.61
CA ARG A 282 19.50 41.84 24.69
C ARG A 282 18.93 40.85 25.70
N GLN A 283 18.45 39.70 25.25
CA GLN A 283 17.95 38.66 26.15
C GLN A 283 19.08 38.06 27.00
N ILE A 284 20.27 37.86 26.42
CA ILE A 284 21.44 37.38 27.15
C ILE A 284 21.85 38.41 28.20
N GLU A 285 21.92 39.69 27.85
CA GLU A 285 22.21 40.78 28.79
C GLU A 285 21.22 40.82 29.97
N LEU A 286 19.92 40.67 29.70
CA LEU A 286 18.90 40.65 30.74
C LEU A 286 19.07 39.47 31.70
N ASN A 287 19.44 38.29 31.19
CA ASN A 287 19.72 37.14 32.04
C ASN A 287 20.98 37.36 32.90
N ILE A 288 22.01 38.01 32.36
CA ILE A 288 23.22 38.37 33.13
C ILE A 288 22.86 39.38 34.22
N LEU A 289 22.03 40.38 33.91
CA LEU A 289 21.54 41.35 34.89
C LEU A 289 20.69 40.69 35.99
N ALA A 290 19.83 39.74 35.64
CA ALA A 290 19.06 38.97 36.61
C ALA A 290 19.96 38.18 37.57
N ILE A 291 21.01 37.54 37.05
CA ILE A 291 22.02 36.86 37.89
C ILE A 291 22.70 37.87 38.82
N ARG A 292 23.05 39.07 38.34
CA ARG A 292 23.64 40.08 39.20
C ARG A 292 22.70 40.55 40.31
N GLU A 293 21.42 40.74 40.00
CA GLU A 293 20.39 41.12 40.96
C GLU A 293 20.15 40.03 42.01
N ASP A 294 20.08 38.76 41.59
CA ASP A 294 19.86 37.61 42.49
C ASP A 294 20.97 37.45 43.54
N TYR A 295 22.20 37.86 43.21
CA TYR A 295 23.39 37.70 44.06
C TYR A 295 24.00 39.02 44.55
N ASP A 296 23.33 40.16 44.34
CA ASP A 296 23.78 41.51 44.73
C ASP A 296 25.22 41.82 44.27
N LEU A 297 25.55 41.45 43.02
CA LEU A 297 26.89 41.60 42.46
C LEU A 297 27.09 43.01 41.88
N PRO A 298 28.20 43.70 42.20
CA PRO A 298 28.45 45.04 41.69
C PRO A 298 28.89 45.02 40.22
N ASP A 299 28.66 46.13 39.51
CA ASP A 299 29.01 46.32 38.08
C ASP A 299 30.40 46.97 37.89
N ASN A 300 31.30 46.87 38.87
CA ASN A 300 32.64 47.43 38.79
C ASN A 300 33.72 46.34 38.85
N ASP A 301 34.72 46.46 38.00
CA ASP A 301 36.00 45.77 38.17
C ASP A 301 36.78 46.52 39.26
N ASP A 302 36.43 46.29 40.53
CA ASP A 302 37.28 46.73 41.65
C ASP A 302 38.32 45.64 41.95
N PRO A 303 39.60 45.82 41.57
CA PRO A 303 40.64 44.85 41.84
C PRO A 303 40.89 44.63 43.34
N ASP A 304 40.47 45.54 44.21
CA ASP A 304 40.60 45.44 45.66
C ASP A 304 39.37 44.81 46.34
N ALA A 305 38.29 44.48 45.60
CA ALA A 305 37.10 43.81 46.15
C ALA A 305 37.38 42.38 46.66
N THR A 306 38.55 41.81 46.35
CA THR A 306 38.99 40.49 46.81
C THR A 306 39.98 40.63 47.97
N ASP A 307 39.54 41.23 49.09
CA ASP A 307 40.37 41.57 50.27
C ASP A 307 41.20 40.37 50.82
N TRP A 308 40.73 39.14 50.62
CA TRP A 308 41.39 37.90 51.05
C TRP A 308 42.45 37.36 50.07
N MET A 309 42.59 37.94 48.87
CA MET A 309 43.66 37.66 47.91
C MET A 309 44.69 38.82 47.80
N ALA A 310 44.55 39.87 48.60
CA ALA A 310 45.52 40.96 48.60
C ALA A 310 46.92 40.44 48.98
N PRO A 311 48.02 40.94 48.38
CA PRO A 311 49.37 40.47 48.66
C PRO A 311 49.76 40.55 50.14
N ASP A 312 49.16 41.47 50.89
CA ASP A 312 49.35 41.71 52.31
C ASP A 312 48.22 41.13 53.19
N ALA A 313 47.27 40.39 52.62
CA ALA A 313 46.15 39.77 53.35
C ALA A 313 46.64 38.83 54.46
N LEU A 314 47.75 38.13 54.23
CA LEU A 314 48.38 37.24 55.22
C LEU A 314 49.04 38.03 56.36
N GLU A 315 49.72 39.13 56.04
CA GLU A 315 50.38 40.00 57.01
C GLU A 315 49.36 40.73 57.89
N ARG A 316 48.25 41.19 57.30
CA ARG A 316 47.12 41.80 58.04
C ARG A 316 46.46 40.80 59.00
N ALA A 317 46.28 39.54 58.56
CA ALA A 317 45.71 38.49 59.40
C ALA A 317 46.65 38.11 60.56
N GLN A 318 47.96 38.06 60.33
CA GLN A 318 48.96 37.79 61.37
C GLN A 318 49.06 38.94 62.38
N ALA A 319 49.08 40.20 61.91
CA ALA A 319 49.09 41.37 62.78
C ALA A 319 47.84 41.46 63.70
N ALA A 320 46.69 40.99 63.23
CA ALA A 320 45.46 40.94 64.03
C ALA A 320 45.49 39.86 65.14
N ILE A 321 46.30 38.81 64.98
CA ILE A 321 46.48 37.74 65.98
C ILE A 321 47.50 38.15 67.04
N GLU A 322 48.58 38.83 66.66
CA GLU A 322 49.63 39.28 67.58
C GLU A 322 49.23 40.54 68.38
N GLY A 323 48.21 41.27 67.94
CA GLY A 323 47.69 42.47 68.60
C GLY A 323 46.64 42.23 69.69
N ASN A 324 46.35 40.98 70.09
CA ASN A 324 45.31 40.62 71.07
C ASN A 324 45.85 39.73 72.19
#